data_AF-A0AA88R1P6-F1
#
_entry.id   AF-A0AA88R1P6-F1
#
_cell.length_a   1.000
_cell.length_b   1.000
_cell.length_c   1.000
_cell.angle_alpha   90.00
_cell.angle_beta   90.00
_cell.angle_gamma   90.00
#
_symmetry.space_group_name_H-M   'P 1'
#
loop_
_entity.id
_entity.type
_entity.pdbx_description
1 polymer ?
#
loop_
_entity_poly.entity_id
_entity_poly.type
_entity_poly.pdbx_seq_one_letter_code
_entity_poly.pdbx_strand_id
1 'polypeptide(L)'
;MEVERVQALAHGNLHELPEKFIRPAHERPENTRAIEGVTVPVVSLSLPHDDLVDEVSKACSEWGFFLVTDHGISSALIQRLQEVGKEFFELPQGKKESCRDFIGQNQKFITFLHCISIPHPAICTPVNALLKKPKHGNRATV
;
A
#
# COMPACT_ATOMS: atom_id res chain seq x y z
N MET A 1 4.53 -18.43 -21.73
CA MET A 1 5.16 -18.64 -20.42
C MET A 1 4.06 -18.54 -19.38
N GLU A 2 3.74 -19.64 -18.69
CA GLU A 2 2.74 -19.63 -17.63
C GLU A 2 3.29 -18.84 -16.44
N VAL A 3 2.64 -17.74 -16.09
CA VAL A 3 3.07 -16.91 -14.95
C VAL A 3 2.35 -17.43 -13.72
N GLU A 4 3.02 -18.28 -12.96
CA GLU A 4 2.55 -18.69 -11.64
C GLU A 4 2.31 -17.46 -10.75
N ARG A 5 1.17 -17.46 -10.06
CA ARG A 5 0.78 -16.37 -9.18
C ARG A 5 1.67 -16.34 -7.95
N VAL A 6 2.06 -15.14 -7.50
CA VAL A 6 2.90 -14.95 -6.30
C VAL A 6 2.30 -15.58 -5.05
N GLN A 7 0.97 -15.65 -4.93
CA GLN A 7 0.33 -16.34 -3.82
C GLN A 7 0.61 -17.84 -3.83
N ALA A 8 0.50 -18.51 -4.99
CA ALA A 8 0.76 -19.95 -5.10
C ALA A 8 2.24 -20.26 -4.80
N LEU A 9 3.13 -19.42 -5.33
CA LEU A 9 4.57 -19.44 -5.04
C LEU A 9 4.86 -19.33 -3.54
N ALA A 10 4.24 -18.37 -2.85
CA ALA A 10 4.46 -18.14 -1.42
C ALA A 10 3.93 -19.27 -0.52
N HIS A 11 2.88 -19.99 -0.95
CA HIS A 11 2.40 -21.19 -0.23
C HIS A 11 3.20 -22.44 -0.57
N GLY A 12 3.98 -22.41 -1.66
CA GLY A 12 4.95 -23.45 -1.98
C GLY A 12 6.19 -23.33 -1.09
N ASN A 13 6.93 -24.43 -0.95
CA ASN A 13 8.22 -24.43 -0.27
C ASN A 13 9.30 -23.84 -1.19
N LEU A 14 9.25 -22.52 -1.41
CA LEU A 14 10.29 -21.80 -2.13
C LEU A 14 11.54 -21.63 -1.25
N HIS A 15 12.62 -22.28 -1.65
CA HIS A 15 13.93 -22.10 -1.02
C HIS A 15 14.68 -20.87 -1.58
N GLU A 16 14.41 -20.48 -2.83
CA GLU A 16 15.05 -19.35 -3.50
C GLU A 16 14.03 -18.53 -4.30
N LEU A 17 14.25 -17.20 -4.37
CA LEU A 17 13.38 -16.29 -5.09
C LEU A 17 13.63 -16.38 -6.61
N PRO A 18 12.62 -16.67 -7.45
CA PRO A 18 12.82 -16.73 -8.89
C PRO A 18 13.35 -15.41 -9.46
N GLU A 19 14.28 -15.51 -10.43
CA GLU A 19 15.00 -14.36 -11.01
C GLU A 19 14.08 -13.24 -11.49
N LYS A 20 12.91 -13.57 -12.06
CA LYS A 20 11.91 -12.61 -12.54
C LYS A 20 11.34 -11.68 -11.46
N PHE A 21 11.47 -12.03 -10.17
CA PHE A 21 11.06 -11.20 -9.04
C PHE A 21 12.23 -10.47 -8.36
N ILE A 22 13.47 -10.76 -8.76
CA ILE A 22 14.65 -10.07 -8.27
C ILE A 22 14.76 -8.73 -9.00
N ARG A 23 14.59 -7.63 -8.26
CA ARG A 23 14.75 -6.28 -8.83
C ARG A 23 16.18 -6.05 -9.35
N PRO A 24 16.37 -5.22 -10.39
CA PRO A 24 17.69 -4.76 -10.80
C PRO A 24 18.46 -4.12 -9.64
N ALA A 25 19.80 -4.20 -9.63
CA ALA A 25 20.61 -3.75 -8.50
C ALA A 25 20.32 -2.30 -8.05
N HIS A 26 20.00 -1.40 -8.98
CA HIS A 26 19.69 0.00 -8.70
C HIS A 26 18.27 0.25 -8.16
N GLU A 27 17.37 -0.73 -8.24
CA GLU A 27 16.01 -0.69 -7.70
C GLU A 27 15.84 -1.53 -6.42
N ARG A 28 16.88 -2.29 -6.06
CA ARG A 28 16.85 -3.08 -4.82
C ARG A 28 16.82 -2.10 -3.65
N PRO A 29 15.85 -2.24 -2.74
CA PRO A 29 15.84 -1.42 -1.54
C PRO A 29 17.14 -1.68 -0.78
N GLU A 30 17.86 -0.61 -0.47
CA GLU A 30 18.84 -0.65 0.60
C GLU A 30 18.07 -0.98 1.88
N ASN A 31 18.57 -1.92 2.70
CA ASN A 31 18.02 -2.21 4.05
C ASN A 31 18.27 -1.01 4.98
N THR A 32 17.67 0.11 4.63
CA THR A 32 17.84 1.39 5.28
C THR A 32 16.95 1.36 6.50
N ARG A 33 17.53 1.62 7.67
CA ARG A 33 16.72 1.78 8.89
C ARG A 33 15.79 2.98 8.70
N ALA A 34 14.62 2.92 9.33
CA ALA A 34 13.74 4.07 9.41
C ALA A 34 14.53 5.27 9.94
N ILE A 35 14.34 6.43 9.31
CA ILE A 35 14.99 7.65 9.76
C ILE A 35 14.30 8.09 11.05
N GLU A 36 15.03 8.12 12.15
CA GLU A 36 14.49 8.57 13.43
C GLU A 36 13.99 10.01 13.32
N GLY A 37 12.81 10.28 13.88
CA GLY A 37 12.17 11.60 13.85
C GLY A 37 11.44 11.97 12.56
N VAL A 38 11.41 11.09 11.55
CA VAL A 38 10.66 11.32 10.31
C VAL A 38 9.36 10.50 10.34
N THR A 39 8.23 11.20 10.49
CA THR A 39 6.90 10.59 10.51
C THR A 39 6.04 11.13 9.37
N VAL A 40 5.29 10.24 8.71
CA VAL A 40 4.29 10.62 7.70
C VAL A 40 3.25 11.57 8.32
N PRO A 41 2.84 12.64 7.63
CA PRO A 41 1.78 13.52 8.11
C PRO A 41 0.47 12.75 8.33
N VAL A 42 -0.21 13.06 9.42
CA VAL A 42 -1.52 12.52 9.75
C VAL A 42 -2.51 13.67 9.80
N VAL A 43 -3.54 13.61 8.95
CA VAL A 43 -4.54 14.67 8.79
C VAL A 43 -5.88 14.15 9.28
N SER A 44 -6.48 14.84 10.25
CA SER A 44 -7.83 14.54 10.73
C SER A 44 -8.89 15.25 9.89
N LEU A 45 -9.89 14.53 9.37
CA LEU A 45 -11.02 15.17 8.68
C LEU A 45 -12.04 15.83 9.62
N SER A 46 -11.82 15.72 10.94
CA SER A 46 -12.66 16.39 11.94
C SER A 46 -12.27 17.86 12.19
N LEU A 47 -11.14 18.30 11.60
CA LEU A 47 -10.68 19.68 11.69
C LEU A 47 -11.66 20.67 11.04
N PRO A 48 -11.69 21.94 11.51
CA PRO A 48 -12.35 23.03 10.79
C PRO A 48 -11.87 23.12 9.35
N HIS A 49 -12.73 23.61 8.45
CA HIS A 49 -12.46 23.61 7.01
C HIS A 49 -11.13 24.27 6.64
N ASP A 50 -10.87 25.46 7.18
CA ASP A 50 -9.66 26.22 6.85
C ASP A 50 -8.38 25.50 7.33
N ASP A 51 -8.39 24.98 8.57
CA ASP A 51 -7.28 24.19 9.12
C ASP A 51 -7.04 22.89 8.33
N LEU A 52 -8.11 22.22 7.92
CA LEU A 52 -8.02 21.00 7.11
C LEU A 52 -7.39 21.28 5.74
N VAL A 53 -7.81 22.36 5.07
CA VAL A 53 -7.27 22.76 3.77
C VAL A 53 -5.77 23.07 3.89
N ASP A 54 -5.36 23.77 4.94
CA ASP A 54 -3.97 24.11 5.18
C ASP A 54 -3.10 22.87 5.46
N GLU A 55 -3.56 21.96 6.32
CA GLU A 55 -2.86 20.69 6.62
C GLU A 55 -2.73 19.80 5.38
N VAL A 56 -3.80 19.67 4.58
CA VAL A 56 -3.77 18.90 3.33
C VAL A 56 -2.81 19.55 2.32
N SER A 57 -2.88 20.86 2.14
CA SER A 57 -2.00 21.61 1.23
C SER A 57 -0.52 21.42 1.60
N LYS A 58 -0.21 21.54 2.90
CA LYS A 58 1.13 21.32 3.44
C LYS A 58 1.61 19.89 3.23
N ALA A 59 0.79 18.89 3.57
CA ALA A 59 1.15 17.50 3.40
C ALA A 59 1.38 17.13 1.92
N CYS A 60 0.51 17.59 1.02
CA CYS A 60 0.68 17.40 -0.42
C CYS A 60 1.96 18.07 -0.96
N SER A 61 2.25 19.30 -0.53
CA SER A 61 3.38 20.08 -1.04
C SER A 61 4.73 19.58 -0.51
N GLU A 62 4.79 19.19 0.77
CA GLU A 62 6.04 18.78 1.43
C GLU A 62 6.33 17.28 1.27
N TRP A 63 5.29 16.43 1.24
CA TRP A 63 5.43 14.96 1.23
C TRP A 63 4.85 14.29 -0.01
N GLY A 64 3.78 14.83 -0.58
CA GLY A 64 3.05 14.22 -1.70
C GLY A 64 2.10 13.09 -1.31
N PHE A 65 2.01 12.76 -0.01
CA PHE A 65 1.05 11.80 0.56
C PHE A 65 0.92 12.01 2.08
N PHE A 66 -0.18 11.51 2.67
CA PHE A 66 -0.46 11.57 4.10
C PHE A 66 -1.42 10.46 4.53
N LEU A 67 -1.53 10.23 5.83
CA LEU A 67 -2.53 9.35 6.43
C LEU A 67 -3.74 10.19 6.86
N VAL A 68 -4.94 9.61 6.76
CA VAL A 68 -6.19 10.28 7.14
C VAL A 68 -6.77 9.63 8.40
N THR A 69 -7.21 10.43 9.37
CA THR A 69 -7.99 10.00 10.53
C THR A 69 -9.35 10.69 10.56
N ASP A 70 -10.25 10.21 11.43
CA ASP A 70 -11.57 10.80 11.67
C ASP A 70 -12.43 10.94 10.40
N HIS A 71 -12.23 10.02 9.45
CA HIS A 71 -12.88 10.01 8.14
C HIS A 71 -14.36 9.61 8.14
N GLY A 72 -14.94 9.33 9.32
CA GLY A 72 -16.35 8.90 9.45
C GLY A 72 -16.69 7.48 8.95
N ILE A 73 -15.78 6.83 8.20
CA ILE A 73 -15.91 5.41 7.84
C ILE A 73 -15.85 4.54 9.10
N SER A 74 -16.86 3.68 9.29
CA SER A 74 -16.94 2.81 10.46
C SER A 74 -15.83 1.75 10.46
N SER A 75 -15.26 1.49 11.63
CA SER A 75 -14.24 0.44 11.82
C SER A 75 -14.77 -0.94 11.42
N ALA A 76 -16.05 -1.23 11.71
CA ALA A 76 -16.71 -2.46 11.31
C ALA A 76 -16.78 -2.64 9.78
N LEU A 77 -16.98 -1.56 9.02
CA LEU A 77 -16.95 -1.63 7.56
C LEU A 77 -15.54 -1.90 7.03
N ILE A 78 -14.53 -1.25 7.60
CA ILE A 78 -13.12 -1.49 7.23
C ILE A 78 -12.74 -2.94 7.54
N GLN A 79 -13.12 -3.45 8.71
CA GLN A 79 -12.88 -4.84 9.10
C GLN A 79 -13.57 -5.80 8.14
N ARG A 80 -14.85 -5.57 7.82
CA ARG A 80 -15.59 -6.41 6.87
C ARG A 80 -14.95 -6.40 5.48
N LEU A 81 -14.43 -5.25 5.03
CA LEU A 81 -13.70 -5.14 3.76
C LEU A 81 -12.42 -5.99 3.78
N GLN A 82 -11.67 -5.97 4.89
CA GLN A 82 -10.47 -6.81 5.07
C GLN A 82 -10.81 -8.30 5.08
N GLU A 83 -11.91 -8.68 5.74
CA GLU A 83 -12.41 -10.06 5.82
C GLU A 83 -12.82 -10.58 4.44
N VAL A 84 -13.70 -9.86 3.73
CA VAL A 84 -14.12 -10.23 2.37
C VAL A 84 -12.93 -10.28 1.42
N GLY A 85 -11.96 -9.36 1.57
CA GLY A 85 -10.70 -9.39 0.83
C GLY A 85 -9.92 -10.67 1.05
N LYS A 86 -9.75 -11.06 2.32
CA LYS A 86 -9.08 -12.31 2.69
C LYS A 86 -9.80 -13.52 2.10
N GLU A 87 -11.11 -13.61 2.30
CA GLU A 87 -11.95 -14.68 1.75
C GLU A 87 -11.78 -14.80 0.23
N PHE A 88 -11.75 -13.67 -0.49
CA PHE A 88 -11.53 -13.67 -1.93
C PHE A 88 -10.18 -14.30 -2.31
N PHE A 89 -9.09 -13.96 -1.61
CA PHE A 89 -7.78 -14.56 -1.92
C PHE A 89 -7.66 -16.03 -1.50
N GLU A 90 -8.47 -16.49 -0.56
CA GLU A 90 -8.58 -17.92 -0.17
C GLU A 90 -9.33 -18.77 -1.21
N LEU A 91 -10.08 -18.15 -2.12
CA LEU A 91 -10.76 -18.89 -3.19
C LEU A 91 -9.77 -19.62 -4.12
N PRO A 92 -10.19 -20.75 -4.74
CA PRO A 92 -9.42 -21.42 -5.79
C PRO A 92 -9.07 -20.48 -6.94
N GLN A 93 -7.90 -20.69 -7.54
CA GLN A 93 -7.36 -19.82 -8.59
C GLN A 93 -8.34 -19.58 -9.75
N GLY A 94 -9.00 -20.63 -10.25
CA GLY A 94 -9.96 -20.51 -11.35
C GLY A 94 -11.16 -19.60 -11.04
N LYS A 95 -11.62 -19.55 -9.78
CA LYS A 95 -12.69 -18.62 -9.37
C LYS A 95 -12.21 -17.17 -9.33
N LYS A 96 -11.00 -16.94 -8.82
CA LYS A 96 -10.38 -15.61 -8.80
C LYS A 96 -10.18 -15.06 -10.21
N GLU A 97 -9.80 -15.93 -11.15
CA GLU A 97 -9.58 -15.55 -12.56
C GLU A 97 -10.86 -15.32 -13.33
N SER A 98 -11.91 -16.08 -13.07
CA SER A 98 -13.24 -15.82 -13.67
C SER A 98 -13.77 -14.43 -13.30
N CYS A 99 -13.41 -13.90 -12.11
CA CYS A 99 -13.78 -12.54 -11.70
C CYS A 99 -13.08 -11.45 -12.53
N ARG A 100 -11.87 -11.71 -13.05
CA ARG A 100 -11.16 -10.78 -13.96
C ARG A 100 -11.95 -10.61 -15.26
N ASP A 101 -12.51 -11.70 -15.78
CA ASP A 101 -13.16 -11.71 -17.07
C ASP A 101 -14.55 -11.02 -17.02
N PHE A 102 -15.16 -10.94 -15.83
CA PHE A 102 -16.44 -10.27 -15.59
C PHE A 102 -16.32 -8.75 -15.40
N ILE A 103 -15.19 -8.22 -14.92
CA ILE A 103 -15.09 -6.80 -14.44
C ILE A 103 -14.46 -5.85 -15.48
N GLY A 104 -14.01 -6.34 -16.64
CA GLY A 104 -13.36 -5.51 -17.66
C GLY A 104 -11.96 -5.05 -17.25
N GLN A 105 -11.06 -4.90 -18.23
CA GLN A 105 -9.61 -4.94 -18.06
C GLN A 105 -8.94 -3.77 -17.28
N ASN A 106 -9.64 -2.96 -16.49
CA ASN A 106 -9.06 -1.72 -15.93
C ASN A 106 -9.34 -1.46 -14.44
N GLN A 107 -9.18 -2.46 -13.59
CA GLN A 107 -9.11 -2.22 -12.14
C GLN A 107 -7.92 -2.96 -11.52
N LYS A 108 -6.88 -2.20 -11.17
CA LYS A 108 -5.73 -2.60 -10.32
C LYS A 108 -6.15 -2.95 -8.86
N PHE A 109 -7.46 -3.05 -8.59
CA PHE A 109 -8.04 -3.28 -7.26
C PHE A 109 -7.61 -4.59 -6.61
N ILE A 110 -7.22 -5.59 -7.40
CA ILE A 110 -6.90 -6.93 -6.91
C ILE A 110 -5.49 -7.00 -6.28
N THR A 111 -4.68 -5.92 -6.30
CA THR A 111 -3.36 -5.96 -5.65
C THR A 111 -3.31 -5.24 -4.30
N PHE A 112 -4.33 -4.45 -3.95
CA PHE A 112 -4.29 -3.60 -2.76
C PHE A 112 -4.79 -4.25 -1.46
N LEU A 113 -5.62 -5.30 -1.53
CA LEU A 113 -6.22 -5.90 -0.32
C LEU A 113 -5.26 -6.79 0.48
N HIS A 114 -4.10 -7.18 -0.04
CA HIS A 114 -3.15 -8.00 0.73
C HIS A 114 -2.37 -7.19 1.79
N CYS A 115 -2.22 -5.87 1.63
CA CYS A 115 -1.54 -5.05 2.64
C CYS A 115 -2.34 -4.82 3.91
N ILE A 116 -3.67 -5.02 3.88
CA ILE A 116 -4.55 -4.67 5.00
C ILE A 116 -4.86 -5.89 5.91
N SER A 117 -4.52 -7.11 5.45
CA SER A 117 -4.91 -8.36 6.11
C SER A 117 -3.74 -9.18 6.66
N ILE A 118 -2.53 -8.61 6.76
CA ILE A 118 -1.39 -9.28 7.41
C ILE A 118 -1.24 -8.76 8.85
N PRO A 119 -1.66 -9.52 9.88
CA PRO A 119 -1.29 -9.26 11.26
C PRO A 119 0.13 -9.81 11.47
N HIS A 120 1.13 -9.20 10.83
CA HIS A 120 2.52 -9.49 11.13
C HIS A 120 3.15 -8.21 11.67
N PRO A 121 3.72 -8.24 12.89
CA PRO A 121 4.30 -7.05 13.53
C PRO A 121 5.44 -6.42 12.71
N ALA A 122 5.95 -7.08 11.66
CA ALA A 122 6.96 -6.51 10.76
C ALA A 122 6.38 -5.73 9.55
N ILE A 123 5.08 -5.86 9.23
CA ILE A 123 4.46 -5.10 8.11
C ILE A 123 3.73 -3.85 8.62
N CYS A 124 3.35 -3.82 9.90
CA CYS A 124 3.12 -2.58 10.64
C CYS A 124 4.41 -1.82 10.99
N THR A 125 5.48 -1.99 10.21
CA THR A 125 6.50 -0.95 10.18
C THR A 125 5.80 0.26 9.54
N PRO A 126 5.70 1.41 10.22
CA PRO A 126 4.98 2.55 9.68
C PRO A 126 5.52 2.88 8.29
N VAL A 127 4.64 3.37 7.40
CA VAL A 127 4.97 3.90 6.07
C VAL A 127 6.24 4.77 6.07
N ASN A 128 6.61 5.31 7.23
CA ASN A 128 7.91 5.90 7.60
C ASN A 128 9.16 5.13 7.11
N ALA A 129 9.12 3.81 6.89
CA ALA A 129 10.30 3.03 6.48
C ALA A 129 10.70 3.17 4.99
N LEU A 130 9.86 3.76 4.14
CA LEU A 130 10.10 3.85 2.68
C LEU A 130 10.40 5.27 2.19
N LEU A 131 10.66 6.22 3.09
CA LEU A 131 10.66 7.65 2.76
C LEU A 131 12.08 8.18 2.58
N LYS A 132 12.60 8.06 1.35
CA LYS A 132 13.67 8.94 0.89
C LYS A 132 13.03 10.30 0.56
N LYS A 133 13.29 11.34 1.35
CA LYS A 133 12.83 12.71 1.02
C LYS A 133 13.30 13.06 -0.40
N PRO A 134 12.45 13.62 -1.27
CA PRO A 134 12.92 14.21 -2.52
C PRO A 134 13.88 15.35 -2.18
N LYS A 135 15.06 15.33 -2.82
CA LYS A 135 16.06 16.41 -2.68
C LYS A 135 15.41 17.73 -3.10
N HIS A 136 15.52 18.74 -2.24
CA HIS A 136 15.11 20.12 -2.56
C HIS A 136 15.72 20.55 -3.90
N GLY A 137 14.88 20.86 -4.88
CA GLY A 137 15.37 21.37 -6.16
C GLY A 137 14.38 21.32 -7.32
N ASN A 138 13.23 21.96 -7.19
CA ASN A 138 12.79 23.03 -8.10
C ASN A 138 11.34 23.41 -7.83
N ARG A 139 11.15 24.71 -7.60
CA ARG A 139 9.88 25.38 -7.47
C ARG A 139 9.12 25.28 -8.80
N ALA A 140 8.14 24.39 -8.87
CA ALA A 140 7.12 24.47 -9.92
C ALA A 140 6.12 25.55 -9.47
N THR A 141 6.23 26.73 -10.06
CA THR A 141 5.19 27.75 -10.04
C THR A 141 4.03 27.25 -10.89
N VAL A 142 2.81 27.29 -10.34
CA VAL A 142 1.56 27.24 -11.10
C VAL A 142 1.32 28.60 -11.74
#